data_AF-A0A5S9MND2-F1
#
_entry.id   AF-A0A5S9MND2-F1
#
_cell.length_a   1.000
_cell.length_b   1.000
_cell.length_c   1.000
_cell.angle_alpha   90.00
_cell.angle_beta   90.00
_cell.angle_gamma   90.00
#
_symmetry.space_group_name_H-M   'P 1'
#
loop_
_entity.id
_entity.type
_entity.pdbx_description
1 polymer ?
#
loop_
_entity_poly.entity_id
_entity_poly.type
_entity_poly.pdbx_seq_one_letter_code
_entity_poly.pdbx_strand_id
1 'polypeptide(L)'
;MGYEAGNYDVIVVGAGHAGVEAALASARQGAKTLVLTINLDMVAFMPCNPSVGGPAKGIVVREIDALGGEMARNIDKTHIQMRMLNTGKGPAVRALRAQADKFQYQHEMKKKWKMNQT
;
A
#
# COMPACT_ATOMS: atom_id res chain seq x y z
N MET A 1 2.07 -38.42 0.54
CA MET A 1 2.31 -37.60 1.75
C MET A 1 1.75 -36.22 1.47
N GLY A 2 0.70 -35.80 2.18
CA GLY A 2 0.13 -34.46 2.02
C GLY A 2 0.96 -33.44 2.81
N TYR A 3 1.18 -32.25 2.25
CA TYR A 3 1.73 -31.12 2.99
C TYR A 3 0.59 -30.39 3.69
N GLU A 4 0.65 -30.30 5.01
CA GLU A 4 -0.31 -29.54 5.82
C GLU A 4 0.27 -28.15 6.11
N ALA A 5 -0.23 -27.13 5.42
CA ALA A 5 0.25 -25.75 5.52
C ALA A 5 -0.30 -24.99 6.75
N GLY A 6 -1.08 -25.66 7.61
CA GLY A 6 -1.85 -25.05 8.69
C GLY A 6 -3.14 -24.35 8.24
N ASN A 7 -3.93 -23.91 9.21
CA ASN A 7 -5.19 -23.19 8.99
C ASN A 7 -4.98 -21.66 9.02
N TYR A 8 -5.68 -20.94 8.15
CA TYR A 8 -5.67 -19.48 8.04
C TYR A 8 -7.11 -18.98 7.89
N ASP A 9 -7.39 -17.81 8.47
CA ASP A 9 -8.72 -17.18 8.37
C ASP A 9 -8.86 -16.45 7.03
N VAL A 10 -7.76 -15.86 6.55
CA VAL A 10 -7.70 -15.09 5.30
C VAL A 10 -6.46 -15.47 4.52
N ILE A 11 -6.63 -15.78 3.23
CA ILE A 11 -5.53 -15.99 2.30
C ILE A 11 -5.61 -14.92 1.21
N VAL A 12 -4.58 -14.09 1.11
CA VAL A 12 -4.44 -13.09 0.06
C VAL A 12 -3.48 -13.63 -1.01
N VAL A 13 -3.94 -13.67 -2.26
CA VAL A 13 -3.11 -14.11 -3.40
C VAL A 13 -2.63 -12.89 -4.17
N GLY A 14 -1.34 -12.62 -4.08
CA GLY A 14 -0.65 -11.51 -4.71
C GLY A 14 -0.27 -10.40 -3.72
N ALA A 15 0.99 -9.97 -3.76
CA ALA A 15 1.51 -8.88 -2.93
C ALA A 15 1.55 -7.52 -3.66
N GLY A 16 0.60 -7.26 -4.57
CA GLY A 16 0.46 -5.95 -5.22
C GLY A 16 -0.12 -4.89 -4.27
N HIS A 17 -0.36 -3.67 -4.76
CA HIS A 17 -0.92 -2.58 -3.96
C HIS A 17 -2.21 -2.98 -3.21
N ALA A 18 -3.15 -3.63 -3.91
CA ALA A 18 -4.40 -4.09 -3.30
C ALA A 18 -4.18 -5.22 -2.28
N GLY A 19 -3.33 -6.19 -2.61
CA GLY A 19 -3.06 -7.34 -1.74
C GLY A 19 -2.36 -6.95 -0.45
N VAL A 20 -1.46 -5.96 -0.51
CA VAL A 20 -0.82 -5.42 0.70
C VAL A 20 -1.83 -4.76 1.64
N GLU A 21 -2.72 -3.91 1.13
CA GLU A 21 -3.74 -3.28 1.97
C GLU A 21 -4.72 -4.30 2.53
N ALA A 22 -5.16 -5.27 1.71
CA ALA A 22 -6.06 -6.34 2.15
C ALA A 22 -5.42 -7.19 3.27
N ALA A 23 -4.17 -7.59 3.09
CA ALA A 23 -3.46 -8.40 4.07
C ALA A 23 -3.19 -7.66 5.38
N LEU A 24 -2.80 -6.38 5.30
CA LEU A 24 -2.59 -5.55 6.47
C LEU A 24 -3.91 -5.29 7.21
N ALA A 25 -5.00 -5.05 6.48
CA ALA A 25 -6.32 -4.85 7.08
C ALA A 25 -6.78 -6.09 7.83
N SER A 26 -6.74 -7.28 7.21
CA SER A 26 -7.17 -8.52 7.87
C SER A 26 -6.28 -8.87 9.06
N ALA A 27 -4.95 -8.74 8.92
CA ALA A 27 -4.03 -9.00 10.03
C ALA A 27 -4.24 -8.04 11.21
N ARG A 28 -4.49 -6.75 10.95
CA ARG A 28 -4.76 -5.75 12.01
C ARG A 28 -6.06 -5.99 12.75
N GLN A 29 -7.04 -6.62 12.09
CA GLN A 29 -8.29 -7.05 12.71
C GLN A 29 -8.14 -8.37 13.49
N GLY A 30 -6.93 -8.92 13.59
CA GLY A 30 -6.63 -10.14 14.35
C GLY A 30 -6.78 -11.44 13.58
N ALA A 31 -7.09 -11.40 12.28
CA ALA A 31 -7.22 -12.60 11.46
C ALA A 31 -5.84 -13.20 11.14
N LYS A 32 -5.72 -14.53 11.27
CA LYS A 32 -4.52 -15.26 10.87
C LYS A 32 -4.42 -15.24 9.34
N THR A 33 -3.65 -14.28 8.84
CA THR A 33 -3.60 -13.94 7.41
C THR A 33 -2.35 -14.53 6.76
N LEU A 34 -2.54 -15.29 5.68
CA LEU A 34 -1.47 -15.72 4.79
C LEU A 34 -1.46 -14.83 3.56
N VAL A 35 -0.27 -14.43 3.10
CA VAL A 35 -0.12 -13.80 1.79
C VAL A 35 0.82 -14.61 0.92
N LEU A 36 0.35 -14.95 -0.27
CA LEU A 36 1.11 -15.66 -1.28
C LEU A 36 1.56 -14.69 -2.35
N THR A 37 2.83 -14.73 -2.73
CA THR A 37 3.34 -13.94 -3.85
C THR A 37 4.44 -14.70 -4.56
N ILE A 38 4.52 -14.51 -5.88
CA ILE A 38 5.52 -15.16 -6.73
C ILE A 38 6.91 -14.60 -6.44
N ASN A 39 6.99 -13.30 -6.12
CA ASN A 39 8.26 -12.64 -5.84
C ASN A 39 8.12 -11.61 -4.70
N LEU A 40 8.91 -11.80 -3.64
CA LEU A 40 8.98 -10.87 -2.51
C LEU A 40 9.68 -9.55 -2.85
N ASP A 41 10.41 -9.50 -3.96
CA ASP A 41 11.02 -8.30 -4.54
C ASP A 41 10.10 -7.62 -5.56
N MET A 42 8.80 -7.92 -5.54
CA MET A 42 7.79 -7.18 -6.31
C MET A 42 6.62 -6.72 -5.42
N VAL A 43 6.80 -6.72 -4.10
CA VAL A 43 5.78 -6.27 -3.14
C VAL A 43 5.47 -4.79 -3.37
N ALA A 44 4.20 -4.46 -3.65
CA ALA A 44 3.73 -3.12 -3.99
C ALA A 44 4.61 -2.39 -5.03
N PHE A 45 5.16 -3.13 -5.99
CA PHE A 45 5.95 -2.56 -7.08
C PHE A 45 5.10 -1.59 -7.91
N MET A 46 5.71 -0.49 -8.37
CA MET A 46 5.08 0.52 -9.24
C MET A 46 5.46 0.30 -10.72
N PRO A 47 4.74 -0.56 -11.48
CA PRO A 47 5.14 -0.92 -12.84
C PRO A 47 4.97 0.22 -13.85
N CYS A 48 3.97 1.08 -13.64
CA CYS A 48 3.68 2.18 -14.54
C CYS A 48 4.49 3.42 -14.14
N ASN A 49 3.81 4.44 -13.62
CA ASN A 49 4.39 5.70 -13.19
C ASN A 49 4.86 5.65 -11.72
N PRO A 50 5.99 6.28 -11.39
CA PRO A 50 6.47 6.41 -10.01
C PRO A 50 5.70 7.50 -9.25
N SER A 51 4.36 7.46 -9.25
CA SER A 51 3.58 8.51 -8.58
C SER A 51 2.31 8.01 -7.95
N VAL A 52 2.00 8.52 -6.76
CA VAL A 52 0.77 8.23 -6.00
C VAL A 52 -0.07 9.50 -5.91
N GLY A 53 -1.39 9.33 -6.00
CA GLY A 53 -2.35 10.44 -5.98
C GLY A 53 -2.59 11.08 -7.35
N GLY A 54 -2.97 12.35 -7.35
CA GLY A 54 -3.55 13.06 -8.49
C GLY A 54 -5.06 13.25 -8.36
N PRO A 55 -5.75 13.85 -9.35
CA PRO A 55 -7.20 14.02 -9.32
C PRO A 55 -7.89 12.66 -9.12
N ALA A 56 -8.90 12.63 -8.26
CA ALA A 56 -9.57 11.42 -7.73
C ALA A 56 -8.65 10.50 -6.91
N LYS A 57 -7.52 10.06 -7.46
CA LYS A 57 -6.59 9.11 -6.80
C LYS A 57 -6.05 9.62 -5.46
N GLY A 58 -5.76 10.92 -5.35
CA GLY A 58 -5.26 11.53 -4.11
C GLY A 58 -6.29 11.54 -2.99
N ILE A 59 -7.59 11.57 -3.34
CA ILE A 59 -8.69 11.46 -2.39
C ILE A 59 -8.77 10.01 -1.90
N VAL A 60 -8.77 9.04 -2.81
CA VAL A 60 -8.76 7.61 -2.45
C VAL A 60 -7.58 7.24 -1.56
N VAL A 61 -6.38 7.79 -1.83
CA VAL A 61 -5.21 7.57 -0.96
C VAL A 61 -5.45 8.11 0.46
N ARG A 62 -6.13 9.26 0.60
CA ARG A 62 -6.49 9.83 1.90
C ARG A 62 -7.63 9.08 2.59
N GLU A 63 -8.57 8.53 1.84
CA GLU A 63 -9.61 7.65 2.37
C GLU A 63 -9.00 6.35 2.90
N ILE A 64 -8.06 5.74 2.17
CA ILE A 64 -7.29 4.58 2.62
C ILE A 64 -6.56 4.91 3.93
N ASP A 65 -5.89 6.06 4.02
CA ASP A 65 -5.22 6.52 5.25
C ASP A 65 -6.18 6.67 6.42
N ALA A 66 -7.34 7.28 6.19
CA ALA A 66 -8.38 7.47 7.21
C ALA A 66 -8.93 6.13 7.74
N LEU A 67 -9.01 5.12 6.88
CA LEU A 67 -9.37 3.74 7.24
C LEU A 67 -8.20 2.96 7.88
N GLY A 68 -7.03 3.58 8.02
CA GLY A 68 -5.86 2.96 8.64
C GLY A 68 -5.01 2.10 7.70
N GLY A 69 -5.14 2.27 6.39
CA GLY A 69 -4.25 1.66 5.40
C GLY A 69 -2.84 2.25 5.39
N GLU A 70 -1.92 1.65 4.64
CA GLU A 70 -0.51 2.06 4.63
C GLU A 70 -0.09 2.91 3.43
N MET A 71 -0.87 2.96 2.34
CA MET A 71 -0.48 3.60 1.09
C MET A 71 -0.03 5.06 1.27
N ALA A 72 -0.77 5.85 2.06
CA ALA A 72 -0.47 7.26 2.33
C ALA A 72 0.82 7.42 3.17
N ARG A 73 0.94 6.64 4.25
CA ARG A 73 2.11 6.67 5.13
C ARG A 73 3.37 6.20 4.41
N ASN A 74 3.23 5.24 3.51
CA ASN A 74 4.34 4.74 2.71
C ASN A 74 4.81 5.81 1.71
N ILE A 75 3.89 6.46 0.98
CA ILE A 75 4.30 7.53 0.07
C ILE A 75 4.89 8.72 0.80
N ASP A 76 4.37 9.09 1.99
CA ASP A 76 4.93 10.19 2.78
C ASP A 76 6.40 9.95 3.16
N LYS A 77 6.81 8.68 3.36
CA LYS A 77 8.21 8.34 3.64
C LYS A 77 9.11 8.29 2.42
N THR A 78 8.56 7.95 1.26
CA THR A 78 9.36 7.62 0.07
C THR A 78 9.14 8.59 -1.09
N HIS A 79 8.47 9.72 -0.84
CA HIS A 79 8.27 10.74 -1.86
C HIS A 79 9.58 11.50 -2.13
N ILE A 80 9.82 11.79 -3.40
CA ILE A 80 10.89 12.70 -3.85
C ILE A 80 10.32 14.12 -3.96
N GLN A 81 9.06 14.22 -4.40
CA GLN A 81 8.37 15.48 -4.59
C GLN A 81 6.89 15.30 -4.29
N MET A 82 6.27 16.26 -3.61
CA MET A 82 4.82 16.31 -3.42
C MET A 82 4.28 17.68 -3.84
N ARG A 83 3.12 17.69 -4.51
CA ARG A 83 2.44 18.92 -4.92
C ARG A 83 0.93 18.81 -4.74
N MET A 84 0.33 19.94 -4.42
CA MET A 84 -1.12 20.11 -4.48
C MET A 84 -1.52 20.51 -5.91
N LEU A 85 -2.46 19.77 -6.49
CA LEU A 85 -3.05 20.10 -7.80
C LEU A 85 -4.31 20.94 -7.61
N ASN A 86 -4.70 21.68 -8.66
CA ASN A 86 -5.90 22.51 -8.69
C ASN A 86 -5.98 23.58 -7.57
N THR A 87 -4.84 24.13 -7.15
CA THR A 87 -4.77 25.11 -6.04
C THR A 87 -5.61 26.37 -6.27
N GLY A 88 -5.72 26.81 -7.52
CA GLY A 88 -6.51 27.99 -7.93
C GLY A 88 -8.01 27.76 -8.17
N LYS A 89 -8.54 26.54 -7.98
CA LYS A 89 -9.96 26.20 -8.26
C LYS A 89 -10.79 25.96 -7.00
N GLY A 90 -10.29 26.38 -5.84
CA GLY A 90 -10.93 26.16 -4.53
C GLY A 90 -10.61 24.79 -3.92
N PRO A 91 -10.85 24.62 -2.60
CA PRO A 91 -10.41 23.43 -1.86
C PRO A 91 -11.11 22.13 -2.28
N ALA A 92 -12.38 22.19 -2.71
CA ALA A 92 -13.19 21.02 -3.04
C ALA A 92 -12.63 20.17 -4.19
N VAL A 93 -11.81 20.76 -5.07
CA VAL A 93 -11.24 20.07 -6.24
C VAL A 93 -9.73 19.89 -6.15
N ARG A 94 -9.13 20.20 -5.00
CA ARG A 94 -7.69 20.01 -4.76
C ARG A 94 -7.38 18.53 -4.61
N ALA A 95 -6.20 18.13 -5.09
CA ALA A 95 -5.73 16.76 -4.93
C ALA A 95 -4.22 16.72 -4.77
N LEU A 96 -3.73 15.95 -3.80
CA LEU A 96 -2.31 15.71 -3.62
C LEU A 96 -1.79 14.72 -4.66
N ARG A 97 -0.60 15.01 -5.18
CA ARG A 97 0.16 14.09 -6.03
C ARG A 97 1.61 14.08 -5.60
N ALA A 98 2.14 12.89 -5.36
CA ALA A 98 3.53 12.68 -5.00
C ALA A 98 4.25 11.83 -6.06
N GLN A 99 5.49 12.18 -6.36
CA GLN A 99 6.44 11.33 -7.07
C GLN A 99 7.19 10.50 -6.02
N ALA A 100 7.32 9.20 -6.24
CA ALA A 100 7.93 8.25 -5.34
C ALA A 100 9.29 7.79 -5.85
N ASP A 101 10.22 7.55 -4.94
CA ASP A 101 11.33 6.64 -5.19
C ASP A 101 10.75 5.20 -5.25
N LYS A 102 10.79 4.57 -6.43
CA LYS A 102 10.20 3.23 -6.65
C LYS A 102 10.82 2.18 -5.74
N PHE A 103 12.14 2.23 -5.56
CA PHE A 103 12.88 1.24 -4.78
C PHE A 103 12.55 1.39 -3.30
N GLN A 104 12.59 2.62 -2.79
CA GLN A 104 12.23 2.88 -1.39
C GLN A 104 10.77 2.56 -1.10
N TYR A 105 9.84 2.92 -1.97
CA TYR A 105 8.41 2.65 -1.76
C TYR A 105 8.15 1.16 -1.56
N GLN A 106 8.69 0.33 -2.45
CA GLN A 106 8.60 -1.12 -2.36
C GLN A 106 9.27 -1.64 -1.07
N HIS A 107 10.46 -1.14 -0.75
CA HIS A 107 11.23 -1.62 0.39
C HIS A 107 10.55 -1.30 1.73
N GLU A 108 10.05 -0.07 1.88
CA GLU A 108 9.29 0.35 3.06
C GLU A 108 7.99 -0.45 3.19
N MET A 109 7.29 -0.72 2.09
CA MET A 109 6.08 -1.55 2.13
C MET A 109 6.38 -2.99 2.55
N LYS A 110 7.46 -3.58 2.05
CA LYS A 110 7.91 -4.93 2.43
C LYS A 110 8.28 -5.01 3.93
N LYS A 111 8.84 -3.95 4.52
CA LYS A 111 9.14 -3.91 5.96
C LYS A 111 7.88 -4.01 6.82
N LYS A 112 6.77 -3.42 6.38
CA LYS A 112 5.50 -3.41 7.14
C LYS A 112 4.95 -4.81 7.38
N TRP A 113 5.21 -5.75 6.49
CA TRP A 113 4.79 -7.14 6.66
C TRP A 113 5.64 -7.89 7.70
N LYS A 114 6.93 -7.55 7.81
CA LYS A 114 7.86 -8.26 8.72
C LYS A 114 7.69 -7.88 10.18
N MET A 115 7.12 -6.71 10.48
CA MET A 115 6.97 -6.22 11.86
C MET A 115 5.77 -6.79 12.61
N ASN A 116 4.81 -7.42 11.92
CA ASN A 116 3.61 -8.02 12.55
C ASN A 116 3.75 -9.54 12.81
N GLN A 117 4.97 -10.07 12.83
CA GLN A 117 5.26 -11.49 13.10
C GLN A 117 5.74 -11.77 14.54
N THR A 118 5.65 -10.80 15.44
CA THR A 118 5.87 -10.95 16.89
C THR A 118 4.57 -10.85 17.64
#